data_AF-A0A6G3XH31-F1
#
_entry.id   AF-A0A6G3XH31-F1
#
_cell.length_a   1.000
_cell.length_b   1.000
_cell.length_c   1.000
_cell.angle_alpha   90.00
_cell.angle_beta   90.00
_cell.angle_gamma   90.00
#
_symmetry.space_group_name_H-M   'P 1'
#
loop_
_entity.id
_entity.type
_entity.pdbx_description
1 polymer ?
#
loop_
_entity_poly.entity_id
_entity_poly.type
_entity_poly.pdbx_seq_one_letter_code
_entity_poly.pdbx_strand_id
1 'polypeptide(L)'
;MFATTPLRIVAVSAGLSQPSSTRLLADRLAAATRERLAAEQDRNVEVQVIEVRDLAVDIAHHLLSGFPSATLREAIDAVTEADGLIAVTPVFTASYSG
;
A
#
# COMPACT_ATOMS: atom_id res chain seq x y z
N MET A 1 -25.44 12.90 15.01
CA MET A 1 -24.77 12.53 13.75
C MET A 1 -23.68 11.53 14.13
N PHE A 2 -23.84 10.25 13.80
CA PHE A 2 -22.81 9.25 14.10
C PHE A 2 -21.64 9.48 13.16
N ALA A 3 -20.42 9.58 13.70
CA ALA A 3 -19.23 9.66 12.86
C ALA A 3 -19.12 8.36 12.05
N THR A 4 -19.08 8.47 10.73
CA THR A 4 -18.80 7.32 9.86
C THR A 4 -17.36 6.88 10.07
N THR A 5 -17.12 5.57 10.21
CA THR A 5 -15.76 5.01 10.23
C THR A 5 -15.00 5.46 8.96
N PRO A 6 -13.75 5.95 9.09
CA PRO A 6 -12.95 6.34 7.93
C PRO A 6 -12.70 5.13 7.02
N LEU A 7 -12.69 5.37 5.71
CA LEU A 7 -12.24 4.37 4.75
C LEU A 7 -10.73 4.20 4.86
N ARG A 8 -10.26 2.96 4.96
CA ARG A 8 -8.84 2.62 4.97
C ARG A 8 -8.37 2.29 3.56
N ILE A 9 -7.51 3.13 2.99
CA ILE A 9 -6.84 2.86 1.72
C ILE A 9 -5.39 2.50 1.97
N VAL A 10 -4.96 1.37 1.43
CA VAL A 10 -3.56 0.97 1.43
C VAL A 10 -2.97 1.13 0.03
N ALA A 11 -1.84 1.81 -0.06
CA ALA A 11 -1.04 1.88 -1.28
C ALA A 11 0.24 1.05 -1.13
N VAL A 12 0.45 0.08 -1.99
CA VAL A 12 1.66 -0.76 -2.01
C VAL A 12 2.57 -0.30 -3.15
N SER A 13 3.77 0.15 -2.83
CA SER A 13 4.81 0.56 -3.78
C SER A 13 5.92 -0.48 -3.82
N ALA A 14 6.10 -1.11 -4.98
CA ALA A 14 7.12 -2.14 -5.20
C ALA A 14 8.43 -1.61 -5.80
N GLY A 15 8.69 -0.30 -5.71
CA GLY A 15 9.94 0.30 -6.17
C GLY A 15 11.13 0.01 -5.24
N LEU A 16 12.30 -0.29 -5.80
CA LEU A 16 13.50 -0.70 -5.04
C LEU A 16 14.57 0.40 -4.88
N SER A 17 14.45 1.52 -5.60
CA SER A 17 15.46 2.61 -5.60
C SER A 17 15.09 3.77 -4.67
N GLN A 18 16.05 4.65 -4.40
CA GLN A 18 15.87 5.88 -3.64
C GLN A 18 16.57 7.04 -4.36
N PRO A 19 15.84 8.06 -4.88
CA PRO A 19 14.37 8.21 -4.89
C PRO A 19 13.65 7.18 -5.77
N SER A 20 12.32 7.02 -5.59
CA SER A 20 11.48 6.04 -6.30
C SER A 20 10.33 6.71 -7.06
N SER A 21 10.30 6.54 -8.39
CA SER A 21 9.17 6.99 -9.23
C SER A 21 7.90 6.19 -8.97
N THR A 22 8.02 4.90 -8.63
CA THR A 22 6.90 4.04 -8.21
C THR A 22 6.24 4.60 -6.95
N ARG A 23 7.05 5.04 -5.98
CA ARG A 23 6.57 5.66 -4.75
C ARG A 23 5.86 6.98 -5.02
N LEU A 24 6.49 7.84 -5.83
CA LEU A 24 5.89 9.12 -6.22
C LEU A 24 4.52 8.94 -6.90
N LEU A 25 4.38 7.92 -7.76
CA LEU A 25 3.11 7.59 -8.39
C LEU A 25 2.08 7.09 -7.36
N ALA A 26 2.48 6.21 -6.43
CA ALA A 26 1.60 5.73 -5.36
C ALA A 26 1.06 6.88 -4.50
N ASP A 27 1.91 7.83 -4.09
CA ASP A 27 1.49 8.99 -3.30
C ASP A 27 0.49 9.87 -4.07
N ARG A 28 0.73 10.09 -5.39
CA ARG A 28 -0.18 10.87 -6.24
C ARG A 28 -1.54 10.20 -6.42
N LEU A 29 -1.56 8.89 -6.66
CA LEU A 29 -2.81 8.13 -6.81
C LEU A 29 -3.61 8.12 -5.51
N ALA A 30 -2.95 7.92 -4.37
CA ALA A 30 -3.61 7.92 -3.07
C ALA A 30 -4.17 9.30 -2.71
N ALA A 31 -3.42 10.38 -2.97
CA ALA A 31 -3.90 11.75 -2.78
C ALA A 31 -5.14 12.05 -3.63
N ALA A 32 -5.09 11.75 -4.93
CA ALA A 32 -6.21 11.95 -5.85
C ALA A 32 -7.46 11.13 -5.45
N THR A 33 -7.26 9.90 -4.99
CA THR A 33 -8.34 9.02 -4.53
C THR A 33 -9.02 9.59 -3.28
N ARG A 34 -8.23 10.00 -2.28
CA ARG A 34 -8.74 10.66 -1.06
C ARG A 34 -9.52 11.92 -1.40
N GLU A 35 -8.97 12.79 -2.25
CA GLU A 35 -9.61 14.06 -2.64
C GLU A 35 -10.97 13.82 -3.31
N ARG A 36 -11.05 12.85 -4.23
CA ARG A 36 -12.29 12.48 -4.91
C ARG A 36 -13.35 11.92 -3.96
N LEU A 37 -12.96 11.00 -3.07
CA LEU A 37 -13.90 10.40 -2.11
C LEU A 37 -14.43 11.43 -1.10
N ALA A 38 -13.58 12.35 -0.65
CA ALA A 38 -14.00 13.44 0.22
C ALA A 38 -14.96 14.38 -0.51
N ALA A 39 -14.66 14.78 -1.75
CA ALA A 39 -15.46 15.74 -2.51
C ALA A 39 -16.81 15.19 -2.99
N GLU A 40 -16.86 13.93 -3.42
CA GLU A 40 -18.05 13.36 -4.08
C GLU A 40 -18.95 12.56 -3.12
N GLN A 41 -18.38 12.00 -2.05
CA GLN A 41 -19.07 11.05 -1.16
C GLN A 41 -19.05 11.45 0.31
N ASP A 42 -18.44 12.59 0.67
CA ASP A 42 -18.28 13.07 2.05
C ASP A 42 -17.66 12.00 2.97
N ARG A 43 -16.73 11.19 2.42
CA ARG A 43 -16.05 10.13 3.18
C ARG A 43 -14.71 10.63 3.71
N ASN A 44 -14.48 10.42 5.00
CA ASN A 44 -13.13 10.48 5.57
C ASN A 44 -12.31 9.28 5.09
N VAL A 45 -11.06 9.50 4.70
CA VAL A 45 -10.16 8.48 4.16
C VAL A 45 -8.80 8.56 4.82
N GLU A 46 -8.37 7.45 5.40
CA GLU A 46 -7.03 7.25 5.93
C GLU A 46 -6.20 6.49 4.90
N VAL A 47 -5.00 6.99 4.62
CA VAL A 47 -4.08 6.37 3.65
C VAL A 47 -2.86 5.87 4.38
N GLN A 48 -2.56 4.58 4.20
CA GLN A 48 -1.29 3.97 4.59
C GLN A 48 -0.53 3.57 3.34
N VAL A 49 0.76 3.91 3.26
CA VAL A 49 1.61 3.50 2.14
C VAL A 49 2.66 2.52 2.64
N ILE A 50 2.74 1.35 1.99
CA ILE A 50 3.67 0.26 2.28
C ILE A 50 4.69 0.21 1.15
N GLU A 51 5.98 0.27 1.49
CA GLU A 51 7.07 0.07 0.53
C GLU A 51 7.62 -1.34 0.64
N VAL A 52 7.51 -2.12 -0.44
CA VAL A 52 7.93 -3.54 -0.44
C VAL A 52 9.41 -3.69 -0.14
N ARG A 53 10.25 -2.74 -0.58
CA ARG A 53 11.70 -2.77 -0.33
C ARG A 53 12.03 -2.81 1.18
N ASP A 54 11.21 -2.16 2.00
CA ASP A 54 11.42 -2.06 3.45
C ASP A 54 11.05 -3.39 4.14
N LEU A 55 10.26 -4.25 3.46
CA LEU A 55 9.82 -5.57 3.92
C LEU A 55 10.52 -6.72 3.18
N ALA A 56 11.48 -6.44 2.29
CA ALA A 56 12.01 -7.43 1.36
C ALA A 56 12.63 -8.65 2.08
N VAL A 57 13.36 -8.41 3.18
CA VAL A 57 13.99 -9.46 3.99
C VAL A 57 12.92 -10.27 4.74
N ASP A 58 11.93 -9.60 5.33
CA ASP A 58 10.82 -10.27 6.02
C ASP A 58 9.99 -11.15 5.07
N ILE A 59 9.75 -10.67 3.85
CA ILE A 59 9.04 -11.44 2.80
C ILE A 59 9.84 -12.68 2.43
N ALA A 60 11.15 -12.54 2.19
CA ALA A 60 12.00 -13.69 1.89
C ALA A 60 11.99 -14.73 3.03
N HIS A 61 12.08 -14.28 4.28
CA HIS A 61 11.98 -15.19 5.43
C HIS A 61 10.61 -15.85 5.54
N HIS A 62 9.52 -15.12 5.30
CA HIS A 62 8.18 -15.69 5.33
C HIS A 62 7.98 -16.77 4.25
N LEU A 63 8.49 -16.56 3.04
CA LEU A 63 8.41 -17.55 1.95
C LEU A 63 9.17 -18.84 2.27
N LEU A 64 10.26 -18.74 3.03
CA LEU A 64 11.08 -19.90 3.40
C LEU A 64 10.58 -20.62 4.67
N SER A 65 10.10 -19.86 5.66
CA SER A 65 9.72 -20.39 6.97
C SER A 65 8.22 -20.66 7.11
N GLY A 66 7.38 -20.00 6.30
CA GLY A 66 5.92 -20.02 6.42
C GLY A 66 5.37 -19.05 7.47
N PHE A 67 6.20 -18.33 8.24
CA PHE A 67 5.75 -17.45 9.33
C PHE A 67 6.17 -15.99 9.06
N PRO A 68 5.24 -15.03 9.08
CA PRO A 68 5.59 -13.63 8.90
C PRO A 68 6.20 -13.07 10.19
N SER A 69 7.15 -12.14 10.07
CA SER A 69 7.58 -11.29 11.18
C SER A 69 6.43 -10.40 11.65
N ALA A 70 6.56 -9.75 12.82
CA ALA A 70 5.54 -8.81 13.31
C ALA A 70 5.27 -7.68 12.28
N THR A 71 6.32 -7.07 11.74
CA THR A 71 6.20 -5.99 10.74
C THR A 71 5.52 -6.46 9.46
N LEU A 72 5.90 -7.64 8.93
CA LEU A 72 5.24 -8.17 7.75
C LEU A 72 3.78 -8.57 8.05
N ARG A 73 3.50 -9.08 9.26
CA ARG A 73 2.15 -9.42 9.67
C ARG A 73 1.25 -8.19 9.66
N GLU A 74 1.71 -7.09 10.28
CA GLU A 74 1.02 -5.79 10.29
C GLU A 74 0.78 -5.26 8.87
N ALA A 75 1.77 -5.37 7.98
CA ALA A 75 1.62 -4.96 6.59
C ALA A 75 0.56 -5.80 5.85
N ILE A 76 0.57 -7.12 6.03
CA ILE A 76 -0.45 -8.00 5.45
C ILE A 76 -1.83 -7.67 6.05
N ASP A 77 -1.94 -7.48 7.36
CA ASP A 77 -3.21 -7.13 8.02
C ASP A 77 -3.76 -5.81 7.49
N ALA A 78 -2.92 -4.78 7.36
CA ALA A 78 -3.31 -3.52 6.75
C ALA A 78 -3.87 -3.71 5.34
N VAL A 79 -3.23 -4.52 4.50
CA VAL A 79 -3.71 -4.80 3.13
C VAL A 79 -5.02 -5.58 3.15
N THR A 80 -5.15 -6.61 4.00
CA THR A 80 -6.34 -7.47 4.01
C THR A 80 -7.56 -6.81 4.65
N GLU A 81 -7.35 -5.84 5.55
CA GLU A 81 -8.41 -5.08 6.21
C GLU A 81 -8.74 -3.76 5.49
N ALA A 82 -8.03 -3.43 4.41
CA ALA A 82 -8.26 -2.20 3.67
C ALA A 82 -9.62 -2.22 2.95
N ASP A 83 -10.31 -1.08 2.96
CA ASP A 83 -11.49 -0.84 2.12
C ASP A 83 -11.09 -0.62 0.65
N GLY A 84 -9.84 -0.23 0.38
CA GLY A 84 -9.31 -0.02 -0.96
C GLY A 84 -7.80 -0.26 -1.05
N LEU A 85 -7.36 -0.82 -2.19
CA LEU A 85 -5.97 -1.13 -2.46
C LEU A 85 -5.48 -0.42 -3.74
N ILE A 86 -4.33 0.24 -3.65
CA ILE A 86 -3.61 0.80 -4.79
C ILE A 86 -2.27 0.05 -4.90
N ALA A 87 -2.11 -0.82 -5.90
CA ALA A 87 -0.86 -1.52 -6.16
C ALA A 87 -0.07 -0.82 -7.27
N VAL A 88 1.16 -0.38 -6.97
CA VAL A 88 2.04 0.31 -7.92
C VAL A 88 3.36 -0.43 -7.99
N THR A 89 3.74 -0.82 -9.21
CA THR A 89 4.91 -1.64 -9.47
C THR A 89 5.76 -1.04 -10.59
N PRO A 90 7.11 -1.05 -10.48
CA PRO A 90 7.95 -0.75 -11.62
C PRO A 90 7.82 -1.84 -12.68
N VAL A 91 8.16 -1.52 -13.93
CA VAL A 91 8.23 -2.52 -15.01
C VAL A 91 9.61 -3.17 -14.99
N PHE A 92 9.69 -4.44 -14.62
CA PHE A 92 10.90 -5.27 -14.74
C PHE A 92 10.63 -6.41 -15.73
N THR A 93 11.54 -6.61 -16.69
CA THR A 93 11.41 -7.66 -17.72
C THR A 93 10.04 -7.66 -18.43
N ALA A 94 9.55 -6.47 -18.79
CA ALA A 94 8.23 -6.27 -19.43
C ALA A 94 7.03 -6.77 -18.60
N SER A 95 7.20 -6.94 -17.28
CA SER A 95 6.14 -7.32 -16.34
C SER A 95 6.24 -6.47 -15.06
N TYR A 96 5.38 -6.75 -14.09
CA TYR A 96 5.48 -6.23 -12.73
C TYR A 96 6.72 -6.79 -12.01
N SER A 97 7.20 -6.06 -11.00
CA SER A 97 8.23 -6.54 -10.08
C SER A 97 7.80 -7.81 -9.37
N GLY A 98 8.64 -8.84 -9.39
CA GLY A 98 8.43 -10.08 -8.64
C GLY A 98 8.46 -9.91 -7.13
#